data_AF-A0A384J4R0-F1
#
_entry.id   AF-A0A384J4R0-F1
#
_cell.length_a   1.000
_cell.length_b   1.000
_cell.length_c   1.000
_cell.angle_alpha   90.00
_cell.angle_beta   90.00
_cell.angle_gamma   90.00
#
_symmetry.space_group_name_H-M   'P 1'
#
loop_
_entity.id
_entity.type
_entity.pdbx_description
1 polymer ?
#
loop_
_entity_poly.entity_id
_entity_poly.type
_entity_poly.pdbx_seq_one_letter_code
_entity_poly.pdbx_strand_id
1 'polypeptide(L)'
;MHNVLLKWWLLDIHSNFNDEKISTIANPPSITPLSDFDWRTTEPLRLRPFKPVYHMTMGIQSCPPSELIEMDRTYLDRLTVRTNVIREHTPTVVQALPSSYAAVQELYTYLIAKYLPTRFPTIYSLHPTSLLNKATGHHIPLAPSSPIEALRILGTNIDTDFLLLVTSPDGDGYILGGFIACFPSGFDTQALLGKKIRDIHKPVPKYKEKLETSMYRSFDRLEVGKIIKRVNWSITTHSRLFTATGNHLYEGEEMKEEEFDIEDTNLRCERQLVHRLPETKALVFSLKTYLTPITQIKEEGLGEQLAEAVDGLKKGNVPEIHRYKKSGVWGEKVKEYLRS
;
A
#
# COMPACT_ATOMS: atom_id res chain seq x y z
N MET A 1 -1.88 4.09 30.78
CA MET A 1 -2.67 3.82 29.56
C MET A 1 -1.72 3.96 28.39
N HIS A 2 -1.42 2.82 27.76
CA HIS A 2 -0.24 2.64 26.90
C HIS A 2 -0.41 3.32 25.54
N ASN A 3 0.62 4.08 25.15
CA ASN A 3 0.80 4.67 23.83
C ASN A 3 1.08 3.56 22.81
N VAL A 4 0.11 3.24 21.95
CA VAL A 4 0.29 2.37 20.79
C VAL A 4 -0.15 3.16 19.56
N LEU A 5 0.80 3.74 18.83
CA LEU A 5 0.54 4.58 17.66
C LEU A 5 1.57 4.32 16.55
N LEU A 6 1.34 3.27 15.76
CA LEU A 6 1.19 3.25 14.30
C LEU A 6 2.26 3.83 13.31
N LYS A 7 2.23 3.32 12.04
CA LYS A 7 2.05 4.08 10.76
C LYS A 7 2.94 3.60 9.57
N TRP A 8 2.42 3.84 8.35
CA TRP A 8 2.92 3.46 7.01
C TRP A 8 4.14 4.26 6.52
N TRP A 9 4.67 3.85 5.36
CA TRP A 9 5.92 4.26 4.71
C TRP A 9 7.16 3.95 5.54
N LEU A 10 7.96 2.95 5.10
CA LEU A 10 9.37 3.16 4.74
C LEU A 10 10.12 1.87 4.37
N LEU A 11 10.70 1.90 3.16
CA LEU A 11 11.74 1.07 2.53
C LEU A 11 11.91 1.40 1.03
N ASP A 12 13.14 1.62 0.62
CA ASP A 12 13.51 1.88 -0.76
C ASP A 12 13.38 0.62 -1.65
N ILE A 13 13.42 0.81 -2.98
CA ILE A 13 14.34 0.15 -3.94
C ILE A 13 13.76 0.13 -5.37
N HIS A 14 14.60 0.59 -6.32
CA HIS A 14 14.43 0.44 -7.77
C HIS A 14 14.15 -1.02 -8.18
N SER A 15 12.95 -1.28 -8.70
CA SER A 15 12.67 -2.48 -9.49
C SER A 15 13.38 -2.39 -10.85
N ASN A 16 13.99 -3.50 -11.30
CA ASN A 16 14.53 -3.67 -12.66
C ASN A 16 13.38 -3.63 -13.69
N PHE A 17 12.86 -2.45 -13.98
CA PHE A 17 12.12 -2.17 -15.20
C PHE A 17 12.99 -1.21 -16.01
N ASN A 18 13.17 -1.50 -17.29
CA ASN A 18 13.99 -0.71 -18.20
C ASN A 18 13.71 0.79 -18.05
N ASP A 19 14.76 1.55 -17.73
CA ASP A 19 14.75 3.00 -17.73
C ASP A 19 14.62 3.50 -19.18
N GLU A 20 13.39 3.67 -19.67
CA GLU A 20 13.15 4.46 -20.86
C GLU A 20 13.17 5.95 -20.50
N LYS A 21 14.10 6.66 -21.16
CA LYS A 21 14.27 8.11 -21.05
C LYS A 21 12.96 8.85 -21.28
N ILE A 22 12.76 9.89 -20.47
CA ILE A 22 11.63 10.81 -20.51
C ILE A 22 11.49 11.42 -21.92
N SER A 23 10.52 10.92 -22.68
CA SER A 23 9.93 11.60 -23.82
C SER A 23 8.82 12.50 -23.30
N THR A 24 8.90 13.80 -23.59
CA THR A 24 7.84 14.77 -23.38
C THR A 24 6.66 14.45 -24.29
N ILE A 25 5.77 13.56 -23.85
CA ILE A 25 4.53 13.24 -24.59
C ILE A 25 3.51 14.34 -24.30
N ALA A 26 3.12 15.07 -25.35
CA ALA A 26 2.21 16.22 -25.36
C ALA A 26 0.72 15.86 -25.14
N ASN A 27 0.42 14.67 -24.61
CA ASN A 27 -0.93 14.24 -24.27
C ASN A 27 -0.95 13.80 -22.80
N PRO A 28 -2.00 14.12 -22.01
CA PRO A 28 -2.16 13.52 -20.70
C PRO A 28 -2.11 12.00 -20.86
N PRO A 29 -1.32 11.27 -20.06
CA PRO A 29 -1.13 9.84 -20.29
C PRO A 29 -2.49 9.13 -20.17
N SER A 30 -3.01 8.68 -21.32
CA SER A 30 -4.30 8.02 -21.42
C SER A 30 -4.25 6.66 -20.75
N ILE A 31 -5.29 6.31 -19.99
CA ILE A 31 -5.45 4.96 -19.44
C ILE A 31 -5.56 3.98 -20.62
N THR A 32 -4.64 3.04 -20.70
CA THR A 32 -4.60 2.03 -21.77
C THR A 32 -5.54 0.88 -21.43
N PRO A 33 -6.56 0.57 -22.24
CA PRO A 33 -7.43 -0.58 -22.00
C PRO A 33 -6.67 -1.90 -22.09
N LEU A 34 -7.06 -2.88 -21.27
CA LEU A 34 -6.67 -4.27 -21.44
C LEU A 34 -7.82 -5.07 -22.06
N SER A 35 -7.88 -5.10 -23.39
CA SER A 35 -8.99 -5.74 -24.13
C SER A 35 -9.05 -7.26 -23.97
N ASP A 36 -7.90 -7.91 -23.75
CA ASP A 36 -7.77 -9.38 -23.69
C ASP A 36 -7.32 -9.88 -22.30
N PHE A 37 -7.46 -9.04 -21.27
CA PHE A 37 -7.00 -9.39 -19.94
C PHE A 37 -7.93 -10.40 -19.25
N ASP A 38 -7.35 -11.51 -18.84
CA ASP A 38 -7.99 -12.49 -17.97
C ASP A 38 -7.33 -12.48 -16.58
N TRP A 39 -8.06 -11.95 -15.60
CA TRP A 39 -7.58 -11.94 -14.22
C TRP A 39 -7.37 -13.36 -13.68
N ARG A 40 -8.11 -14.36 -14.15
CA ARG A 40 -8.08 -15.74 -13.62
C ARG A 40 -6.74 -16.44 -13.88
N THR A 41 -6.04 -16.04 -14.94
CA THR A 41 -4.75 -16.62 -15.35
C THR A 41 -3.58 -15.67 -15.12
N THR A 42 -3.84 -14.44 -14.67
CA THR A 42 -2.79 -13.45 -14.40
C THR A 42 -2.17 -13.74 -13.04
N GLU A 43 -0.86 -14.04 -13.02
CA GLU A 43 -0.14 -14.24 -11.76
C GLU A 43 0.09 -12.92 -11.02
N PRO A 44 0.07 -12.91 -9.67
CA PRO A 44 0.43 -11.74 -8.89
C PRO A 44 1.85 -11.26 -9.19
N LEU A 45 2.07 -9.94 -9.11
CA LEU A 45 3.40 -9.36 -9.29
C LEU A 45 4.40 -9.93 -8.27
N ARG A 46 5.54 -10.40 -8.77
CA ARG A 46 6.64 -10.89 -7.93
C ARG A 46 7.57 -9.75 -7.54
N LEU A 47 7.24 -9.06 -6.45
CA LEU A 47 8.06 -7.97 -5.92
C LEU A 47 9.25 -8.54 -5.14
N ARG A 48 10.47 -8.21 -5.56
CA ARG A 48 11.74 -8.54 -4.87
C ARG A 48 12.53 -7.27 -4.56
N PRO A 49 12.00 -6.37 -3.73
CA PRO A 49 12.58 -5.05 -3.50
C PRO A 49 13.77 -5.09 -2.53
N PHE A 50 14.24 -6.26 -2.08
CA PHE A 50 15.28 -6.35 -1.07
C PHE A 50 16.68 -6.13 -1.67
N LYS A 51 17.59 -5.51 -0.90
CA LYS A 51 18.98 -5.22 -1.27
C LYS A 51 19.90 -5.46 -0.06
N PRO A 52 21.19 -5.78 -0.29
CA PRO A 52 22.12 -6.15 0.78
C PRO A 52 22.44 -5.03 1.78
N VAL A 53 22.15 -3.76 1.44
CA VAL A 53 22.33 -2.62 2.34
C VAL A 53 21.06 -1.79 2.36
N TYR A 54 20.55 -1.51 3.56
CA TYR A 54 19.36 -0.67 3.72
C TYR A 54 19.72 0.82 3.62
N HIS A 55 19.12 1.52 2.67
CA HIS A 55 19.15 2.98 2.65
C HIS A 55 17.74 3.53 2.81
N MET A 56 17.56 4.35 3.85
CA MET A 56 16.36 5.13 4.05
C MET A 56 16.36 6.31 3.05
N THR A 57 15.62 6.17 1.97
CA THR A 57 15.34 7.21 0.97
C THR A 57 13.84 7.21 0.62
N MET A 58 13.40 8.18 -0.20
CA MET A 58 12.02 8.22 -0.70
C MET A 58 11.70 7.01 -1.62
N GLY A 59 12.68 6.52 -2.38
CA GLY A 59 12.53 5.36 -3.26
C GLY A 59 11.38 5.45 -4.26
N ILE A 60 11.08 6.66 -4.74
CA ILE A 60 9.94 6.93 -5.62
C ILE A 60 10.35 6.85 -7.09
N GLN A 61 9.47 6.29 -7.91
CA GLN A 61 9.57 6.26 -9.37
C GLN A 61 8.28 6.81 -9.97
N SER A 62 8.34 7.38 -11.17
CA SER A 62 7.09 7.71 -11.88
C SER A 62 6.47 6.46 -12.48
N CYS A 63 5.14 6.44 -12.62
CA CYS A 63 4.44 5.40 -13.38
C CYS A 63 3.26 5.99 -14.16
N PRO A 64 2.85 5.34 -15.27
CA PRO A 64 1.68 5.76 -16.03
C PRO A 64 0.38 5.51 -15.24
N PRO A 65 -0.70 6.27 -15.51
CA PRO A 65 -2.01 6.03 -14.87
C PRO A 65 -2.54 4.61 -15.03
N SER A 66 -2.23 3.93 -16.14
CA SER A 66 -2.61 2.53 -16.39
C SER A 66 -2.12 1.55 -15.30
N GLU A 67 -1.15 1.93 -14.49
CA GLU A 67 -0.59 1.14 -13.39
C GLU A 67 -1.26 1.42 -12.03
N LEU A 68 -2.27 2.29 -11.93
CA LEU A 68 -2.88 2.67 -10.65
C LEU A 68 -3.43 1.47 -9.86
N ILE A 69 -4.09 0.51 -10.52
CA ILE A 69 -4.65 -0.70 -9.89
C ILE A 69 -4.10 -1.93 -10.59
N GLU A 70 -3.74 -2.95 -9.80
CA GLU A 70 -3.34 -4.27 -10.29
C GLU A 70 -4.42 -5.30 -9.98
N MET A 71 -4.70 -6.16 -10.97
CA MET A 71 -5.60 -7.31 -10.83
C MET A 71 -4.85 -8.57 -11.21
N ASP A 72 -5.20 -9.67 -10.55
CA ASP A 72 -4.55 -10.97 -10.71
C ASP A 72 -5.51 -12.07 -10.24
N ARG A 73 -5.07 -13.32 -10.33
CA ARG A 73 -5.90 -14.51 -10.04
C ARG A 73 -6.39 -14.60 -8.61
N THR A 74 -5.81 -13.83 -7.69
CA THR A 74 -6.24 -13.79 -6.28
C THR A 74 -7.46 -12.89 -6.06
N TYR A 75 -7.90 -12.14 -7.08
CA TYR A 75 -8.90 -11.09 -6.98
C TYR A 75 -10.14 -11.45 -6.13
N LEU A 76 -10.86 -12.54 -6.45
CA LEU A 76 -12.10 -12.90 -5.74
C LEU A 76 -11.85 -13.36 -4.30
N ASP A 77 -10.77 -14.11 -4.05
CA ASP A 77 -10.38 -14.52 -2.70
C ASP A 77 -10.05 -13.29 -1.85
N ARG A 78 -9.34 -12.33 -2.44
CA ARG A 78 -8.99 -11.06 -1.81
C ARG A 78 -10.23 -10.23 -1.49
N LEU A 79 -11.21 -10.15 -2.38
CA LEU A 79 -12.48 -9.46 -2.10
C LEU A 79 -13.26 -10.12 -0.95
N THR A 80 -13.21 -11.44 -0.86
CA THR A 80 -13.83 -12.18 0.26
C THR A 80 -13.19 -11.78 1.59
N VAL A 81 -11.86 -11.79 1.67
CA VAL A 81 -11.14 -11.35 2.87
C VAL A 81 -11.45 -9.90 3.20
N ARG A 82 -11.41 -8.99 2.21
CA ARG A 82 -11.71 -7.56 2.41
C ARG A 82 -13.13 -7.35 2.95
N THR A 83 -14.12 -8.05 2.38
CA THR A 83 -15.51 -7.95 2.83
C THR A 83 -15.66 -8.39 4.29
N ASN A 84 -15.03 -9.49 4.69
CA ASN A 84 -15.05 -9.97 6.07
C ASN A 84 -14.38 -8.98 7.03
N VAL A 85 -13.18 -8.48 6.66
CA VAL A 85 -12.44 -7.50 7.47
C VAL A 85 -13.22 -6.19 7.62
N ILE A 86 -13.85 -5.69 6.54
CA ILE A 86 -14.70 -4.50 6.60
C ILE A 86 -15.88 -4.71 7.55
N ARG A 87 -16.51 -5.89 7.53
CA ARG A 87 -17.62 -6.24 8.43
C ARG A 87 -17.16 -6.30 9.89
N GLU A 88 -16.07 -6.99 10.16
CA GLU A 88 -15.62 -7.32 11.52
C GLU A 88 -14.82 -6.19 12.19
N HIS A 89 -14.15 -5.35 11.40
CA HIS A 89 -13.23 -4.32 11.88
C HIS A 89 -13.53 -2.93 11.28
N THR A 90 -14.81 -2.66 10.95
CA THR A 90 -15.27 -1.40 10.34
C THR A 90 -14.51 -0.14 10.82
N PRO A 91 -14.47 0.18 12.14
CA PRO A 91 -13.85 1.43 12.56
C PRO A 91 -12.34 1.46 12.30
N THR A 92 -11.66 0.33 12.39
CA THR A 92 -10.21 0.23 12.08
C THR A 92 -9.91 0.34 10.59
N VAL A 93 -10.85 -0.03 9.70
CA VAL A 93 -10.57 -0.17 8.26
C VAL A 93 -11.32 0.80 7.35
N VAL A 94 -12.41 1.44 7.81
CA VAL A 94 -13.12 2.48 7.04
C VAL A 94 -13.54 3.63 7.93
N GLN A 95 -12.95 4.80 7.71
CA GLN A 95 -13.43 6.07 8.26
C GLN A 95 -13.11 7.24 7.32
N ALA A 96 -13.84 8.34 7.48
CA ALA A 96 -13.57 9.58 6.78
C ALA A 96 -14.01 10.77 7.65
N LEU A 97 -13.22 11.83 7.65
CA LEU A 97 -13.56 13.14 8.21
C LEU A 97 -14.33 13.97 7.18
N PRO A 98 -15.18 14.91 7.61
CA PRO A 98 -15.89 15.83 6.70
C PRO A 98 -14.96 16.55 5.71
N SER A 99 -13.74 16.90 6.14
CA SER A 99 -12.71 17.53 5.29
C SER A 99 -12.26 16.67 4.10
N SER A 100 -12.55 15.36 4.12
CA SER A 100 -12.18 14.42 3.06
C SER A 100 -13.35 13.96 2.19
N TYR A 101 -14.60 14.30 2.52
CA TYR A 101 -15.78 13.75 1.83
C TYR A 101 -15.80 14.06 0.33
N ALA A 102 -15.43 15.28 -0.05
CA ALA A 102 -15.32 15.65 -1.47
C ALA A 102 -14.25 14.84 -2.20
N ALA A 103 -13.09 14.61 -1.56
CA ALA A 103 -12.01 13.81 -2.14
C ALA A 103 -12.39 12.33 -2.27
N VAL A 104 -13.12 11.78 -1.29
CA VAL A 104 -13.68 10.42 -1.36
C VAL A 104 -14.64 10.29 -2.54
N GLN A 105 -15.56 11.24 -2.70
CA GLN A 105 -16.54 11.22 -3.78
C GLN A 105 -15.85 11.35 -5.15
N GLU A 106 -14.85 12.22 -5.26
CA GLU A 106 -14.07 12.40 -6.48
C GLU A 106 -13.30 11.13 -6.86
N LEU A 107 -12.57 10.53 -5.91
CA LEU A 107 -11.86 9.26 -6.12
C LEU A 107 -12.82 8.15 -6.55
N TYR A 108 -13.94 8.01 -5.84
CA TYR A 108 -14.96 7.02 -6.16
C TYR A 108 -15.48 7.19 -7.59
N THR A 109 -15.89 8.41 -7.94
CA THR A 109 -16.44 8.73 -9.25
C THR A 109 -15.42 8.43 -10.34
N TYR A 110 -14.17 8.85 -10.14
CA TYR A 110 -13.09 8.57 -11.08
C TYR A 110 -12.87 7.06 -11.27
N LEU A 111 -12.78 6.29 -10.18
CA LEU A 111 -12.51 4.86 -10.27
C LEU A 111 -13.65 4.10 -10.94
N ILE A 112 -14.89 4.33 -10.50
CA ILE A 112 -16.06 3.58 -10.95
C ILE A 112 -16.52 4.01 -12.35
N ALA A 113 -16.62 5.32 -12.63
CA ALA A 113 -17.17 5.80 -13.89
C ALA A 113 -16.14 5.89 -15.02
N LYS A 114 -14.84 5.97 -14.70
CA LYS A 114 -13.78 6.18 -15.70
C LYS A 114 -12.70 5.09 -15.67
N TYR A 115 -12.02 4.89 -14.55
CA TYR A 115 -10.81 4.07 -14.51
C TYR A 115 -11.10 2.59 -14.78
N LEU A 116 -11.92 1.95 -13.96
CA LEU A 116 -12.21 0.52 -14.03
C LEU A 116 -12.81 0.09 -15.39
N PRO A 117 -13.87 0.74 -15.92
CA PRO A 117 -14.42 0.35 -17.22
C PRO A 117 -13.45 0.60 -18.39
N THR A 118 -12.57 1.60 -18.29
CA THR A 118 -11.58 1.88 -19.34
C THR A 118 -10.40 0.90 -19.27
N ARG A 119 -9.85 0.67 -18.07
CA ARG A 119 -8.63 -0.15 -17.88
C ARG A 119 -8.93 -1.64 -17.99
N PHE A 120 -10.04 -2.10 -17.44
CA PHE A 120 -10.40 -3.51 -17.32
C PHE A 120 -11.78 -3.81 -17.96
N PRO A 121 -11.96 -3.56 -19.27
CA PRO A 121 -13.27 -3.74 -19.94
C PRO A 121 -13.75 -5.21 -19.96
N THR A 122 -12.85 -6.17 -19.78
CA THR A 122 -13.18 -7.59 -19.65
C THR A 122 -13.82 -7.92 -18.30
N ILE A 123 -13.61 -7.09 -17.27
CA ILE A 123 -14.10 -7.29 -15.90
C ILE A 123 -15.25 -6.34 -15.60
N TYR A 124 -15.20 -5.10 -16.10
CA TYR A 124 -16.21 -4.10 -15.79
C TYR A 124 -16.93 -3.61 -17.05
N SER A 125 -18.24 -3.39 -16.93
CA SER A 125 -19.05 -2.78 -17.98
C SER A 125 -19.87 -1.63 -17.40
N LEU A 126 -19.71 -0.44 -17.99
CA LEU A 126 -20.45 0.74 -17.55
C LEU A 126 -21.89 0.68 -18.09
N HIS A 127 -22.87 0.87 -17.21
CA HIS A 127 -24.29 1.03 -17.50
C HIS A 127 -24.75 2.45 -17.11
N PRO A 128 -25.97 2.88 -17.49
CA PRO A 128 -26.43 4.24 -17.21
C PRO A 128 -26.41 4.66 -15.74
N THR A 129 -26.64 3.71 -14.82
CA THR A 129 -26.76 3.99 -13.37
C THR A 129 -25.80 3.18 -12.50
N SER A 130 -25.05 2.25 -13.10
CA SER A 130 -24.14 1.35 -12.37
C SER A 130 -22.94 0.92 -13.20
N LEU A 131 -21.90 0.41 -12.54
CA LEU A 131 -20.83 -0.36 -13.15
C LEU A 131 -21.06 -1.83 -12.82
N LEU A 132 -21.28 -2.66 -13.84
CA LEU A 132 -21.35 -4.12 -13.66
C LEU A 132 -19.94 -4.67 -13.47
N ASN A 133 -19.71 -5.35 -12.35
CA ASN A 133 -18.55 -6.21 -12.14
C ASN A 133 -18.88 -7.62 -12.63
N LYS A 134 -18.39 -7.98 -13.81
CA LYS A 134 -18.67 -9.28 -14.47
C LYS A 134 -18.09 -10.46 -13.71
N ALA A 135 -17.06 -10.26 -12.89
CA ALA A 135 -16.46 -11.33 -12.10
C ALA A 135 -17.33 -11.72 -10.89
N THR A 136 -18.08 -10.77 -10.31
CA THR A 136 -18.96 -11.01 -9.15
C THR A 136 -20.45 -11.01 -9.51
N GLY A 137 -20.82 -10.49 -10.68
CA GLY A 137 -22.21 -10.23 -11.07
C GLY A 137 -22.84 -9.02 -10.38
N HIS A 138 -22.09 -8.29 -9.54
CA HIS A 138 -22.63 -7.17 -8.77
C HIS A 138 -22.71 -5.88 -9.61
N HIS A 139 -23.79 -5.13 -9.39
CA HIS A 139 -23.95 -3.77 -9.91
C HIS A 139 -23.48 -2.74 -8.88
N ILE A 140 -22.39 -2.05 -9.18
CA ILE A 140 -21.81 -1.01 -8.35
C ILE A 140 -22.50 0.32 -8.68
N PRO A 141 -23.12 1.03 -7.71
CA PRO A 141 -23.85 2.27 -8.01
C PRO A 141 -22.90 3.39 -8.46
N LEU A 142 -23.28 4.20 -9.45
CA LEU A 142 -22.47 5.38 -9.84
C LEU A 142 -22.55 6.51 -8.80
N ALA A 143 -23.62 6.53 -8.00
CA ALA A 143 -23.84 7.48 -6.92
C ALA A 143 -24.00 6.72 -5.60
N PRO A 144 -22.96 6.65 -4.74
CA PRO A 144 -23.04 5.99 -3.45
C PRO A 144 -23.86 6.86 -2.47
N SER A 145 -24.48 6.23 -1.46
CA SER A 145 -25.36 6.93 -0.50
C SER A 145 -24.60 7.86 0.46
N SER A 146 -23.30 7.64 0.66
CA SER A 146 -22.43 8.47 1.49
C SER A 146 -20.96 8.26 1.14
N PRO A 147 -20.04 9.14 1.58
CA PRO A 147 -18.59 8.92 1.44
C PRO A 147 -18.10 7.64 2.14
N ILE A 148 -18.67 7.28 3.28
CA ILE A 148 -18.32 6.02 3.97
C ILE A 148 -18.74 4.82 3.11
N GLU A 149 -19.93 4.87 2.52
CA GLU A 149 -20.39 3.82 1.62
C GLU A 149 -19.54 3.74 0.34
N ALA A 150 -19.13 4.89 -0.21
CA ALA A 150 -18.19 4.95 -1.32
C ALA A 150 -16.89 4.20 -1.01
N LEU A 151 -16.29 4.44 0.17
CA LEU A 151 -15.09 3.74 0.62
C LEU A 151 -15.32 2.24 0.83
N ARG A 152 -16.47 1.84 1.40
CA ARG A 152 -16.84 0.41 1.54
C ARG A 152 -16.94 -0.28 0.20
N ILE A 153 -17.61 0.34 -0.77
CA ILE A 153 -17.77 -0.19 -2.13
C ILE A 153 -16.41 -0.34 -2.82
N LEU A 154 -15.51 0.65 -2.69
CA LEU A 154 -14.13 0.51 -3.20
C LEU A 154 -13.43 -0.68 -2.53
N GLY A 155 -13.58 -0.81 -1.21
CA GLY A 155 -13.00 -1.91 -0.43
C GLY A 155 -13.50 -3.30 -0.84
N THR A 156 -14.78 -3.43 -1.18
CA THR A 156 -15.40 -4.72 -1.55
C THR A 156 -15.32 -5.04 -3.04
N ASN A 157 -14.80 -4.14 -3.88
CA ASN A 157 -14.70 -4.35 -5.33
C ASN A 157 -13.28 -4.23 -5.90
N ILE A 158 -12.33 -3.67 -5.15
CA ILE A 158 -10.95 -3.45 -5.59
C ILE A 158 -10.00 -3.99 -4.52
N ASP A 159 -9.08 -4.86 -4.93
CA ASP A 159 -7.97 -5.32 -4.07
C ASP A 159 -6.88 -4.24 -3.96
N THR A 160 -7.22 -3.09 -3.37
CA THR A 160 -6.34 -1.96 -3.13
C THR A 160 -6.87 -1.15 -1.96
N ASP A 161 -6.01 -0.87 -0.98
CA ASP A 161 -6.30 0.06 0.10
C ASP A 161 -6.09 1.49 -0.36
N PHE A 162 -6.95 2.40 0.07
CA PHE A 162 -6.90 3.82 -0.27
C PHE A 162 -6.87 4.67 0.99
N LEU A 163 -5.89 5.55 1.10
CA LEU A 163 -5.78 6.56 2.14
C LEU A 163 -5.81 7.94 1.48
N LEU A 164 -6.66 8.83 1.98
CA LEU A 164 -6.87 10.15 1.43
C LEU A 164 -6.19 11.17 2.33
N LEU A 165 -5.21 11.87 1.77
CA LEU A 165 -4.49 12.94 2.44
C LEU A 165 -5.04 14.28 1.96
N VAL A 166 -5.58 15.05 2.89
CA VAL A 166 -6.13 16.39 2.64
C VAL A 166 -5.26 17.42 3.34
N THR A 167 -5.26 18.64 2.81
CA THR A 167 -4.54 19.76 3.44
C THR A 167 -4.97 19.90 4.90
N SER A 168 -3.98 20.05 5.78
CA SER A 168 -4.23 20.27 7.20
C SER A 168 -5.07 21.54 7.42
N PRO A 169 -5.96 21.60 8.42
CA PRO A 169 -6.76 22.79 8.70
C PRO A 169 -5.94 24.06 8.97
N ASP A 170 -4.71 23.92 9.46
CA ASP A 170 -3.77 25.02 9.69
C ASP A 170 -2.91 25.38 8.47
N GLY A 171 -3.14 24.72 7.33
CA GLY A 171 -2.37 24.92 6.09
C GLY A 171 -0.95 24.34 6.11
N ASP A 172 -0.49 23.81 7.24
CA ASP A 172 0.85 23.22 7.37
C ASP A 172 0.78 21.70 7.13
N GLY A 173 0.86 21.35 5.85
CA GLY A 173 1.01 19.98 5.40
C GLY A 173 -0.31 19.26 5.17
N TYR A 174 -0.29 17.94 5.37
CA TYR A 174 -1.42 17.06 5.09
C TYR A 174 -1.78 16.22 6.31
N ILE A 175 -3.08 15.95 6.48
CA ILE A 175 -3.62 15.01 7.46
C ILE A 175 -4.19 13.78 6.75
N LEU A 176 -4.28 12.65 7.44
CA LEU A 176 -5.10 11.53 6.98
C LEU A 176 -6.58 11.91 7.14
N GLY A 177 -7.23 12.28 6.04
CA GLY A 177 -8.61 12.72 6.02
C GLY A 177 -9.61 11.56 6.01
N GLY A 178 -9.30 10.47 5.32
CA GLY A 178 -10.16 9.28 5.26
C GLY A 178 -9.44 8.08 4.67
N PHE A 179 -10.00 6.90 4.81
CA PHE A 179 -9.38 5.66 4.36
C PHE A 179 -10.35 4.49 4.19
N ILE A 180 -9.98 3.58 3.29
CA ILE A 180 -10.36 2.16 3.26
C ILE A 180 -9.06 1.36 3.29
N ALA A 181 -8.70 0.82 4.46
CA ALA A 181 -7.41 0.18 4.73
C ALA A 181 -7.63 -1.22 5.32
N CYS A 182 -7.91 -2.20 4.47
CA CYS A 182 -8.23 -3.57 4.89
C CYS A 182 -7.00 -4.38 5.28
N PHE A 183 -5.81 -4.04 4.78
CA PHE A 183 -4.60 -4.82 4.97
C PHE A 183 -3.49 -4.01 5.63
N PRO A 184 -3.73 -3.41 6.82
CA PRO A 184 -2.67 -2.75 7.57
C PRO A 184 -1.58 -3.74 8.01
N SER A 185 -0.38 -3.22 8.28
CA SER A 185 0.78 -4.00 8.74
C SER A 185 1.25 -3.53 10.11
N GLY A 186 0.64 -4.04 11.16
CA GLY A 186 1.02 -3.78 12.55
C GLY A 186 0.56 -2.45 13.12
N PHE A 187 -0.54 -1.88 12.60
CA PHE A 187 -1.04 -0.60 13.07
C PHE A 187 -2.58 -0.44 12.90
N ASP A 188 -3.26 0.19 13.87
CA ASP A 188 -4.70 0.55 13.84
C ASP A 188 -5.03 1.87 13.10
N THR A 189 -5.43 1.80 11.83
CA THR A 189 -5.64 3.00 10.98
C THR A 189 -6.62 4.03 11.58
N GLN A 190 -7.57 3.60 12.43
CA GLN A 190 -8.49 4.49 13.14
C GLN A 190 -7.75 5.56 13.93
N ALA A 191 -6.72 5.20 14.69
CA ALA A 191 -6.03 6.14 15.55
C ALA A 191 -5.16 7.14 14.76
N LEU A 192 -5.19 7.12 13.42
CA LEU A 192 -4.46 8.06 12.55
C LEU A 192 -5.31 9.12 11.94
N LEU A 193 -6.61 8.89 11.93
CA LEU A 193 -7.55 9.81 11.33
C LEU A 193 -7.33 11.20 11.92
N GLY A 194 -7.18 12.20 11.05
CA GLY A 194 -6.94 13.59 11.41
C GLY A 194 -5.50 13.93 11.83
N LYS A 195 -4.60 12.97 12.00
CA LYS A 195 -3.20 13.26 12.34
C LYS A 195 -2.42 13.72 11.11
N LYS A 196 -1.46 14.64 11.31
CA LYS A 196 -0.55 15.06 10.24
C LYS A 196 0.36 13.91 9.83
N ILE A 197 0.81 13.94 8.58
CA ILE A 197 1.78 12.98 8.03
C ILE A 197 3.06 12.92 8.89
N ARG A 198 3.61 14.04 9.36
CA ARG A 198 4.77 13.99 10.26
C ARG A 198 4.51 13.29 11.60
N ASP A 199 3.32 13.48 12.18
CA ASP A 199 2.92 12.79 13.42
C ASP A 199 2.59 11.33 13.18
N ILE A 200 2.21 11.02 11.92
CA ILE A 200 2.16 9.68 11.35
C ILE A 200 3.53 9.01 11.42
N HIS A 201 4.59 9.63 10.93
CA HIS A 201 5.84 8.89 10.84
C HIS A 201 6.76 9.03 12.05
N LYS A 202 6.32 9.70 13.14
CA LYS A 202 7.13 9.90 14.35
C LYS A 202 7.80 8.62 14.91
N PRO A 203 7.16 7.43 14.92
CA PRO A 203 7.80 6.22 15.44
C PRO A 203 8.85 5.63 14.51
N VAL A 204 8.91 6.06 13.25
CA VAL A 204 9.88 5.51 12.31
C VAL A 204 11.25 6.13 12.58
N PRO A 205 12.31 5.32 12.83
CA PRO A 205 13.61 5.84 13.18
C PRO A 205 14.15 6.79 12.11
N LYS A 206 14.67 7.94 12.54
CA LYS A 206 15.30 8.95 11.67
C LYS A 206 14.38 9.54 10.58
N TYR A 207 13.06 9.35 10.64
CA TYR A 207 12.13 9.89 9.64
C TYR A 207 12.27 11.40 9.46
N LYS A 208 12.26 12.14 10.58
CA LYS A 208 12.32 13.59 10.58
C LYS A 208 13.59 14.09 9.87
N GLU A 209 14.71 13.46 10.17
CA GLU A 209 16.04 13.84 9.69
C GLU A 209 16.28 13.43 8.23
N LYS A 210 15.72 12.29 7.79
CA LYS A 210 16.04 11.69 6.50
C LYS A 210 14.99 11.93 5.41
N LEU A 211 13.73 12.13 5.79
CA LEU A 211 12.61 11.98 4.84
C LEU A 211 11.54 13.04 4.93
N GLU A 212 11.26 13.61 6.10
CA GLU A 212 10.12 14.51 6.25
C GLU A 212 10.14 15.63 5.20
N THR A 213 11.23 16.38 5.12
CA THR A 213 11.38 17.48 4.16
C THR A 213 11.24 17.04 2.70
N SER A 214 11.82 15.89 2.33
CA SER A 214 11.78 15.39 0.95
C SER A 214 10.40 14.83 0.58
N MET A 215 9.71 14.20 1.53
CA MET A 215 8.35 13.70 1.39
C MET A 215 7.37 14.84 1.14
N TYR A 216 7.36 15.86 2.02
CA TYR A 216 6.48 17.02 1.85
C TYR A 216 6.75 17.76 0.53
N ARG A 217 8.03 17.98 0.18
CA ARG A 217 8.40 18.57 -1.11
C ARG A 217 7.90 17.76 -2.30
N SER A 218 7.99 16.43 -2.22
CA SER A 218 7.52 15.54 -3.30
C SER A 218 6.00 15.61 -3.43
N PHE A 219 5.28 15.61 -2.30
CA PHE A 219 3.84 15.78 -2.26
C PHE A 219 3.42 17.11 -2.87
N ASP A 220 4.00 18.24 -2.43
CA ASP A 220 3.65 19.57 -2.91
C ASP A 220 3.89 19.75 -4.41
N ARG A 221 4.94 19.12 -4.95
CA ARG A 221 5.27 19.16 -6.39
C ARG A 221 4.51 18.14 -7.24
N LEU A 222 3.79 17.19 -6.65
CA LEU A 222 3.11 16.13 -7.39
C LEU A 222 1.93 16.73 -8.16
N GLU A 223 2.09 16.90 -9.47
CA GLU A 223 1.08 17.44 -10.37
C GLU A 223 -0.06 16.45 -10.64
N VAL A 224 -1.23 16.98 -10.99
CA VAL A 224 -2.37 16.18 -11.47
C VAL A 224 -1.96 15.39 -12.72
N GLY A 225 -2.33 14.12 -12.77
CA GLY A 225 -1.99 13.21 -13.88
C GLY A 225 -0.59 12.59 -13.78
N LYS A 226 0.23 13.00 -12.81
CA LYS A 226 1.46 12.29 -12.44
C LYS A 226 1.19 11.34 -11.28
N ILE A 227 1.80 10.16 -11.36
CA ILE A 227 1.75 9.16 -10.30
C ILE A 227 3.18 8.80 -9.92
N ILE A 228 3.44 8.76 -8.62
CA ILE A 228 4.66 8.21 -8.07
C ILE A 228 4.36 6.86 -7.42
N LYS A 229 5.24 5.88 -7.64
CA LYS A 229 5.17 4.53 -7.09
C LYS A 229 6.43 4.18 -6.33
N ARG A 230 6.30 3.26 -5.37
CA ARG A 230 7.39 2.63 -4.64
C ARG A 230 6.94 1.27 -4.10
N VAL A 231 7.89 0.47 -3.60
CA VAL A 231 7.58 -0.78 -2.90
C VAL A 231 8.17 -0.74 -1.50
N ASN A 232 7.31 -0.94 -0.50
CA ASN A 232 7.74 -1.19 0.87
C ASN A 232 7.78 -2.70 1.12
N TRP A 233 8.68 -3.18 2.00
CA TRP A 233 8.73 -4.60 2.35
C TRP A 233 8.92 -4.89 3.86
N SER A 234 8.66 -6.12 4.27
CA SER A 234 8.99 -6.63 5.60
C SER A 234 8.90 -8.14 5.58
N ILE A 235 9.31 -8.79 6.66
CA ILE A 235 8.93 -10.19 6.92
C ILE A 235 7.77 -10.18 7.91
N THR A 236 6.75 -11.00 7.64
CA THR A 236 5.70 -11.35 8.61
C THR A 236 5.80 -12.82 8.91
N THR A 237 5.75 -13.19 10.18
CA THR A 237 5.82 -14.58 10.66
C THR A 237 4.45 -15.28 10.64
N HIS A 238 3.58 -14.83 9.73
CA HIS A 238 2.24 -15.35 9.51
C HIS A 238 1.73 -14.98 8.10
N SER A 239 0.71 -15.67 7.60
CA SER A 239 0.03 -15.37 6.32
C SER A 239 -1.18 -14.42 6.43
N ARG A 240 -1.43 -13.81 7.59
CA ARG A 240 -2.54 -12.86 7.76
C ARG A 240 -2.30 -11.55 7.00
N LEU A 241 -3.34 -11.11 6.30
CA LEU A 241 -3.34 -9.86 5.52
C LEU A 241 -3.74 -8.64 6.33
N PHE A 242 -4.74 -8.80 7.21
CA PHE A 242 -5.16 -7.80 8.18
C PHE A 242 -4.39 -8.00 9.48
N THR A 243 -3.53 -7.04 9.81
CA THR A 243 -2.78 -7.03 11.06
C THR A 243 -2.77 -5.63 11.64
N ALA A 244 -3.63 -5.35 12.62
CA ALA A 244 -3.74 -4.02 13.24
C ALA A 244 -2.68 -3.75 14.33
N THR A 245 -1.89 -4.75 14.74
CA THR A 245 -0.82 -4.62 15.75
C THR A 245 0.27 -5.68 15.54
N GLY A 246 1.47 -5.49 16.11
CA GLY A 246 2.43 -6.60 16.31
C GLY A 246 3.50 -6.83 15.23
N ASN A 247 3.43 -6.19 14.06
CA ASN A 247 4.46 -6.32 13.01
C ASN A 247 5.65 -5.35 13.14
N HIS A 248 5.56 -4.40 14.08
CA HIS A 248 6.63 -3.43 14.36
C HIS A 248 6.95 -3.45 15.85
N LEU A 249 8.20 -3.12 16.21
CA LEU A 249 8.61 -2.88 17.58
C LEU A 249 8.92 -1.40 17.78
N TYR A 250 8.24 -0.78 18.74
CA TYR A 250 8.36 0.63 19.05
C TYR A 250 9.38 0.91 20.17
N GLU A 251 9.70 2.20 20.35
CA GLU A 251 10.56 2.65 21.45
C GLU A 251 9.92 2.30 22.80
N GLY A 252 10.68 1.64 23.68
CA GLY A 252 10.21 1.16 24.97
C GLY A 252 9.57 -0.24 24.99
N GLU A 253 9.30 -0.86 23.83
CA GLU A 253 8.79 -2.24 23.79
C GLU A 253 9.93 -3.25 23.91
N GLU A 254 9.74 -4.36 24.63
CA GLU A 254 10.79 -5.38 24.69
C GLU A 254 10.80 -6.25 23.43
N MET A 255 12.01 -6.54 22.94
CA MET A 255 12.19 -7.54 21.89
C MET A 255 12.15 -8.91 22.57
N LYS A 256 11.03 -9.61 22.41
CA LYS A 256 10.83 -10.95 22.95
C LYS A 256 11.08 -11.98 21.86
N GLU A 257 11.67 -13.10 22.24
CA GLU A 257 11.71 -14.26 21.35
C GLU A 257 10.28 -14.74 21.11
N GLU A 258 9.97 -15.03 19.85
CA GLU A 258 8.67 -15.54 19.43
C GLU A 258 8.91 -16.86 18.69
N GLU A 259 8.13 -17.88 19.01
CA GLU A 259 8.04 -19.08 18.18
C GLU A 259 7.11 -18.80 17.01
N PHE A 260 7.52 -19.21 15.82
CA PHE A 260 6.74 -19.07 14.61
C PHE A 260 7.11 -20.18 13.63
N ASP A 261 6.17 -20.49 12.74
CA ASP A 261 6.37 -21.46 11.67
C ASP A 261 7.03 -20.79 10.46
N ILE A 262 8.11 -21.39 9.97
CA ILE A 262 8.82 -20.94 8.76
C ILE A 262 7.93 -21.08 7.52
N GLU A 263 7.08 -22.11 7.48
CA GLU A 263 6.16 -22.35 6.38
C GLU A 263 5.03 -21.30 6.32
N ASP A 264 4.70 -20.67 7.46
CA ASP A 264 3.76 -19.52 7.55
C ASP A 264 4.48 -18.16 7.50
N THR A 265 5.79 -18.13 7.26
CA THR A 265 6.57 -16.90 7.19
C THR A 265 6.62 -16.35 5.76
N ASN A 266 6.36 -15.06 5.62
CA ASN A 266 6.15 -14.41 4.34
C ASN A 266 7.01 -13.16 4.17
N LEU A 267 7.57 -12.99 2.97
CA LEU A 267 7.94 -11.67 2.45
C LEU A 267 6.67 -10.90 2.15
N ARG A 268 6.41 -9.86 2.96
CA ARG A 268 5.32 -8.93 2.75
C ARG A 268 5.81 -7.74 1.95
N CYS A 269 5.23 -7.51 0.77
CA CYS A 269 5.49 -6.34 -0.05
C CYS A 269 4.23 -5.48 -0.20
N GLU A 270 4.40 -4.17 -0.22
CA GLU A 270 3.32 -3.20 -0.41
C GLU A 270 3.70 -2.30 -1.58
N ARG A 271 2.99 -2.50 -2.70
CA ARG A 271 3.09 -1.62 -3.87
C ARG A 271 2.28 -0.37 -3.57
N GLN A 272 2.98 0.75 -3.40
CA GLN A 272 2.45 1.99 -2.88
C GLN A 272 2.49 3.07 -3.96
N LEU A 273 1.35 3.67 -4.25
CA LEU A 273 1.19 4.71 -5.27
C LEU A 273 0.63 5.98 -4.65
N VAL A 274 1.10 7.14 -5.08
CA VAL A 274 0.54 8.44 -4.72
C VAL A 274 0.19 9.19 -6.00
N HIS A 275 -1.03 9.73 -6.06
CA HIS A 275 -1.44 10.66 -7.11
C HIS A 275 -2.28 11.79 -6.53
N ARG A 276 -2.38 12.90 -7.26
CA ARG A 276 -3.20 14.05 -6.88
C ARG A 276 -4.51 14.06 -7.66
N LEU A 277 -5.60 14.24 -6.93
CA LEU A 277 -6.93 14.41 -7.51
C LEU A 277 -7.08 15.78 -8.21
N PRO A 278 -7.71 15.84 -9.39
CA PRO A 278 -7.82 17.07 -10.18
C PRO A 278 -8.63 18.20 -9.51
N GLU A 279 -9.75 17.90 -8.86
CA GLU A 279 -10.68 18.89 -8.33
C GLU A 279 -10.33 19.27 -6.90
N THR A 280 -10.33 18.29 -5.99
CA THR A 280 -10.06 18.53 -4.56
C THR A 280 -8.59 18.78 -4.24
N LYS A 281 -7.68 18.47 -5.16
CA LYS A 281 -6.22 18.48 -4.96
C LYS A 281 -5.73 17.57 -3.84
N ALA A 282 -6.59 16.73 -3.26
CA ALA A 282 -6.19 15.76 -2.26
C ALA A 282 -5.21 14.74 -2.86
N LEU A 283 -4.31 14.21 -2.02
CA LEU A 283 -3.42 13.12 -2.42
C LEU A 283 -4.08 11.81 -2.05
N VAL A 284 -4.09 10.87 -3.00
CA VAL A 284 -4.59 9.52 -2.79
C VAL A 284 -3.41 8.58 -2.73
N PHE A 285 -3.24 7.94 -1.58
CA PHE A 285 -2.25 6.91 -1.35
C PHE A 285 -2.91 5.54 -1.51
N SER A 286 -2.51 4.81 -2.55
CA SER A 286 -3.08 3.50 -2.93
C SER A 286 -2.08 2.40 -2.63
N LEU A 287 -2.53 1.28 -2.04
CA LEU A 287 -1.66 0.17 -1.68
C LEU A 287 -2.25 -1.18 -2.08
N LYS A 288 -1.45 -1.99 -2.76
CA LYS A 288 -1.72 -3.42 -2.90
C LYS A 288 -0.65 -4.22 -2.15
N THR A 289 -1.11 -5.10 -1.26
CA THR A 289 -0.27 -5.96 -0.44
C THR A 289 -0.10 -7.31 -1.10
N TYR A 290 1.14 -7.79 -1.13
CA TYR A 290 1.54 -9.11 -1.57
C TYR A 290 2.19 -9.84 -0.40
N LEU A 291 1.80 -11.08 -0.17
CA LEU A 291 2.51 -12.02 0.70
C LEU A 291 3.12 -13.10 -0.18
N THR A 292 4.41 -13.32 -0.06
CA THR A 292 5.13 -14.40 -0.74
C THR A 292 5.80 -15.26 0.33
N PRO A 293 5.48 -16.56 0.43
CA PRO A 293 6.14 -17.46 1.36
C PRO A 293 7.66 -17.41 1.18
N ILE A 294 8.42 -17.41 2.28
CA ILE A 294 9.89 -17.40 2.20
C ILE A 294 10.43 -18.70 1.59
N THR A 295 9.65 -19.78 1.67
CA THR A 295 9.90 -21.05 0.97
C THR A 295 9.97 -20.85 -0.54
N GLN A 296 9.00 -20.13 -1.11
CA GLN A 296 9.00 -19.76 -2.52
C GLN A 296 10.20 -18.87 -2.89
N ILE A 297 10.60 -17.92 -2.03
CA ILE A 297 11.80 -17.09 -2.27
C ILE A 297 13.07 -17.95 -2.35
N LYS A 298 13.16 -18.97 -1.50
CA LYS A 298 14.27 -19.93 -1.49
C LYS A 298 14.26 -20.79 -2.77
N GLU A 299 13.10 -21.33 -3.16
CA GLU A 299 12.92 -22.11 -4.39
C GLU A 299 13.27 -21.30 -5.66
N GLU A 300 13.03 -19.99 -5.64
CA GLU A 300 13.44 -19.07 -6.71
C GLU A 300 14.96 -18.83 -6.78
N GLY A 301 15.75 -19.41 -5.86
CA GLY A 301 17.20 -19.22 -5.78
C GLY A 301 17.62 -17.87 -5.19
N LEU A 302 16.69 -17.14 -4.55
CA LEU A 302 16.92 -15.81 -3.98
C LEU A 302 17.16 -15.83 -2.47
N GLY A 303 17.36 -17.02 -1.89
CA GLY A 303 17.58 -17.23 -0.45
C GLY A 303 18.71 -16.37 0.11
N GLU A 304 19.90 -16.45 -0.49
CA GLU A 304 21.06 -15.66 -0.04
C GLU A 304 20.80 -14.15 -0.15
N GLN A 305 20.19 -13.69 -1.25
CA GLN A 305 19.92 -12.26 -1.46
C GLN A 305 18.95 -11.69 -0.42
N LEU A 306 17.92 -12.44 -0.06
CA LEU A 306 17.01 -12.03 1.01
C LEU A 306 17.72 -12.07 2.38
N ALA A 307 18.54 -13.10 2.64
CA ALA A 307 19.30 -13.21 3.88
C ALA A 307 20.31 -12.04 4.04
N GLU A 308 21.02 -11.67 2.98
CA GLU A 308 21.90 -10.49 2.94
C GLU A 308 21.12 -9.20 3.20
N ALA A 309 19.90 -9.08 2.67
CA ALA A 309 19.07 -7.91 2.90
C ALA A 309 18.58 -7.80 4.35
N VAL A 310 18.29 -8.94 5.00
CA VAL A 310 18.00 -9.01 6.44
C VAL A 310 19.20 -8.54 7.25
N ASP A 311 20.41 -9.02 6.92
CA ASP A 311 21.66 -8.51 7.52
C ASP A 311 21.87 -7.01 7.24
N GLY A 312 21.48 -6.57 6.04
CA GLY A 312 21.54 -5.20 5.54
C GLY A 312 20.73 -4.19 6.33
N LEU A 313 19.70 -4.62 7.07
CA LEU A 313 18.90 -3.74 7.94
C LEU A 313 19.77 -3.09 9.03
N LYS A 314 20.84 -3.76 9.50
CA LYS A 314 21.79 -3.20 10.47
C LYS A 314 22.94 -2.40 9.84
N LYS A 315 23.25 -2.65 8.56
CA LYS A 315 24.41 -2.07 7.86
C LYS A 315 24.12 -0.72 7.21
N GLY A 316 22.85 -0.34 7.21
CA GLY A 316 22.33 0.82 6.49
C GLY A 316 22.63 2.18 7.10
N ASN A 317 22.07 3.23 6.47
CA ASN A 317 22.15 4.61 6.97
C ASN A 317 21.19 4.90 8.15
N VAL A 318 20.34 3.93 8.52
CA VAL A 318 19.44 3.94 9.69
C VAL A 318 19.37 2.51 10.28
N PRO A 319 20.41 2.06 11.03
CA PRO A 319 20.45 0.72 11.61
C PRO A 319 19.29 0.40 12.57
N GLU A 320 18.68 1.41 13.16
CA GLU A 320 17.52 1.27 14.05
C GLU A 320 16.30 0.66 13.34
N ILE A 321 16.27 0.67 12.00
CA ILE A 321 15.20 0.03 11.22
C ILE A 321 15.11 -1.48 11.49
N HIS A 322 16.24 -2.12 11.79
CA HIS A 322 16.28 -3.54 12.12
C HIS A 322 15.36 -3.85 13.31
N ARG A 323 15.40 -3.00 14.33
CA ARG A 323 14.53 -3.11 15.50
C ARG A 323 13.10 -2.77 15.14
N TYR A 324 12.88 -1.65 14.45
CA TYR A 324 11.54 -1.22 14.03
C TYR A 324 10.79 -2.31 13.26
N LYS A 325 11.45 -3.04 12.34
CA LYS A 325 10.87 -4.15 11.55
C LYS A 325 10.84 -5.50 12.28
N LYS A 326 11.09 -5.52 13.59
CA LYS A 326 11.19 -6.74 14.42
C LYS A 326 12.23 -7.76 13.94
N SER A 327 13.22 -7.36 13.14
CA SER A 327 14.17 -8.30 12.56
C SER A 327 15.04 -9.02 13.59
N GLY A 328 15.14 -8.52 14.83
CA GLY A 328 15.81 -9.27 15.89
C GLY A 328 14.99 -10.44 16.47
N VAL A 329 13.70 -10.53 16.17
CA VAL A 329 12.83 -11.64 16.57
C VAL A 329 12.87 -12.78 15.55
N TRP A 330 12.74 -12.45 14.26
CA TRP A 330 12.63 -13.44 13.19
C TRP A 330 13.90 -13.60 12.36
N GLY A 331 14.84 -12.66 12.41
CA GLY A 331 15.93 -12.53 11.44
C GLY A 331 16.88 -13.73 11.39
N GLU A 332 17.32 -14.26 12.53
CA GLU A 332 18.27 -15.38 12.53
C GLU A 332 17.64 -16.67 11.98
N LYS A 333 16.45 -17.05 12.48
CA LYS A 333 15.72 -18.25 12.00
C LYS A 333 15.40 -18.16 10.50
N VAL A 334 14.96 -16.99 10.02
CA VAL A 334 14.66 -16.78 8.60
C VAL A 334 15.92 -16.90 7.76
N LYS A 335 17.04 -16.29 8.17
CA LYS A 335 18.33 -16.40 7.44
C LYS A 335 18.86 -17.84 7.43
N GLU A 336 18.78 -18.56 8.54
CA GLU A 336 19.19 -19.96 8.64
C GLU A 336 18.41 -20.83 7.64
N TYR A 337 17.08 -20.67 7.59
CA TYR A 337 16.26 -21.38 6.61
C TYR A 337 16.59 -21.02 5.16
N LEU A 338 16.76 -19.72 4.86
CA LEU A 338 17.03 -19.25 3.50
C LEU A 338 18.39 -19.76 2.96
N ARG A 339 19.34 -20.07 3.84
CA ARG A 339 20.71 -20.52 3.51
C ARG A 339 20.92 -22.02 3.60
N SER A 340 19.92 -22.80 4.03
CA SER A 340 20.04 -24.25 4.23
C SER A 340 19.89 -25.11 2.98
#